data_AF-A0AAW3YXY3-F1
#
_entry.id   AF-A0AAW3YXY3-F1
#
_cell.length_a   1.000
_cell.length_b   1.000
_cell.length_c   1.000
_cell.angle_alpha   90.00
_cell.angle_beta   90.00
_cell.angle_gamma   90.00
#
_symmetry.space_group_name_H-M   'P 1'
#
loop_
_entity.id
_entity.type
_entity.pdbx_description
1 polymer ?
#
loop_
_entity_poly.entity_id
_entity_poly.type
_entity_poly.pdbx_seq_one_letter_code
_entity_poly.pdbx_strand_id
1 'polypeptide(L)'
;HTQLQGAPALLELPTDRPRPPVQRYAGSRVPVHLSAAVLTTLKTLGQSQGTTLFMALLAAWAVVLARLSGQDDIVIGTPVANRPHSETETLIGFFV
;
A
#
# COMPACT_ATOMS: atom_id res chain seq x y z
N HIS A 1 -21.75 -5.82 4.45
CA HIS A 1 -20.35 -5.96 4.00
C HIS A 1 -20.32 -5.68 2.50
N THR A 2 -20.17 -4.42 2.09
CA THR A 2 -20.31 -3.97 0.68
C THR A 2 -19.13 -3.12 0.20
N GLN A 3 -18.12 -2.91 1.04
CA GLN A 3 -17.02 -1.97 0.80
C GLN A 3 -16.23 -2.22 -0.49
N LEU A 4 -16.13 -3.48 -0.94
CA LEU A 4 -15.42 -3.86 -2.17
C LEU A 4 -16.37 -4.12 -3.36
N GLN A 5 -17.67 -3.84 -3.21
CA GLN A 5 -18.60 -3.99 -4.33
C GLN A 5 -18.25 -2.97 -5.42
N GLY A 6 -18.05 -3.45 -6.64
CA GLY A 6 -17.69 -2.62 -7.79
C GLY A 6 -16.21 -2.25 -7.88
N ALA A 7 -15.37 -2.72 -6.95
CA ALA A 7 -13.93 -2.46 -7.01
C ALA A 7 -13.31 -3.03 -8.30
N PRO A 8 -12.34 -2.32 -8.91
CA PRO A 8 -11.72 -2.76 -10.14
C PRO A 8 -10.96 -4.08 -9.93
N ALA A 9 -11.16 -5.02 -10.86
CA ALA A 9 -10.50 -6.32 -10.82
C ALA A 9 -8.99 -6.25 -11.11
N LEU A 10 -8.54 -5.19 -11.80
CA LEU A 10 -7.17 -5.03 -12.25
C LEU A 10 -6.78 -3.54 -12.28
N LEU A 11 -5.57 -3.26 -11.79
CA LEU A 11 -4.89 -1.99 -11.97
C LEU A 11 -4.08 -2.02 -13.28
N GLU A 12 -4.36 -1.11 -14.20
CA GLU A 12 -3.80 -1.02 -15.56
C GLU A 12 -2.49 -0.21 -15.57
N LEU A 13 -1.43 -0.76 -14.98
CA LEU A 13 -0.12 -0.13 -15.03
C LEU A 13 0.54 -0.29 -16.41
N PRO A 14 1.41 0.67 -16.84
CA PRO A 14 2.16 0.58 -18.09
C PRO A 14 3.29 -0.46 -17.95
N THR A 15 2.94 -1.73 -18.09
CA THR A 15 3.88 -2.85 -17.95
C THR A 15 4.70 -3.08 -19.21
N ASP A 16 5.99 -3.38 -19.06
CA ASP A 16 6.90 -3.66 -20.19
C ASP A 16 6.56 -4.93 -20.97
N ARG A 17 5.79 -5.85 -20.36
CA ARG A 17 5.44 -7.16 -20.92
C ARG A 17 4.02 -7.55 -20.54
N PRO A 18 3.31 -8.31 -21.39
CA PRO A 18 1.96 -8.78 -21.08
C PRO A 18 1.96 -9.71 -19.85
N ARG A 19 0.87 -9.65 -19.08
CA ARG A 19 0.65 -10.54 -17.92
C ARG A 19 0.49 -11.99 -18.40
N PRO A 20 1.28 -12.96 -17.88
CA PRO A 20 1.09 -14.37 -18.22
C PRO A 20 -0.23 -14.91 -17.64
N PRO A 21 -0.86 -15.92 -18.28
CA PRO A 21 -2.12 -16.49 -17.80
C PRO A 21 -1.98 -17.25 -16.47
N VAL A 22 -0.75 -17.66 -16.12
CA VAL A 22 -0.42 -18.31 -14.85
C VAL A 22 0.70 -17.52 -14.18
N GLN A 23 0.48 -17.14 -12.92
CA GLN A 23 1.44 -16.39 -12.12
C GLN A 23 2.68 -17.25 -11.82
N ARG A 24 3.87 -16.69 -12.07
CA ARG A 24 5.15 -17.41 -11.92
C ARG A 24 5.88 -17.12 -10.60
N TYR A 25 5.35 -16.20 -9.78
CA TYR A 25 5.93 -15.74 -8.50
C TYR A 25 7.38 -15.21 -8.55
N ALA A 26 7.98 -15.06 -9.73
CA ALA A 26 9.29 -14.46 -9.91
C ALA A 26 9.22 -12.93 -9.71
N GLY A 27 10.09 -12.39 -8.85
CA GLY A 27 10.15 -10.97 -8.53
C GLY A 27 11.55 -10.50 -8.16
N SER A 28 11.73 -9.18 -8.14
CA SER A 28 12.95 -8.50 -7.67
C SER A 28 12.57 -7.33 -6.77
N ARG A 29 13.56 -6.63 -6.20
CA ARG A 29 13.35 -5.48 -5.32
C ARG A 29 14.15 -4.28 -5.80
N VAL A 30 13.52 -3.11 -5.79
CA VAL A 30 14.18 -1.82 -6.01
C VAL A 30 13.99 -0.98 -4.74
N PRO A 31 15.05 -0.70 -3.97
CA PRO A 31 14.92 0.08 -2.76
C PRO A 31 14.66 1.55 -3.10
N VAL A 32 13.69 2.15 -2.42
CA VAL A 32 13.37 3.58 -2.52
C VAL A 32 13.73 4.25 -1.19
N HIS A 33 14.50 5.33 -1.25
CA HIS A 33 14.94 6.06 -0.07
C HIS A 33 14.35 7.48 -0.10
N LEU A 34 13.76 7.90 1.02
CA LEU A 34 13.30 9.27 1.21
C LEU A 34 14.35 10.04 2.01
N SER A 35 14.69 11.24 1.55
CA SER A 35 15.58 12.11 2.32
C SER A 35 14.93 12.51 3.65
N ALA A 36 15.75 12.85 4.64
CA ALA A 36 15.25 13.32 5.94
C ALA A 36 14.34 14.55 5.79
N ALA A 37 14.65 15.45 4.85
CA ALA A 37 13.83 16.63 4.56
C ALA A 37 12.42 16.26 4.06
N VAL A 38 12.32 15.29 3.14
CA VAL A 38 11.02 14.80 2.63
C VAL A 38 10.24 14.12 3.76
N LEU A 39 10.90 13.28 4.55
CA LEU A 39 10.28 12.61 5.69
C LEU A 39 9.71 13.60 6.72
N THR A 40 10.47 14.64 7.06
CA THR A 40 10.00 15.70 7.98
C THR A 40 8.78 16.39 7.42
N THR A 41 8.80 16.75 6.13
CA THR A 41 7.66 17.41 5.46
C THR A 41 6.41 16.53 5.48
N LEU A 42 6.54 15.23 5.20
CA LEU A 42 5.42 14.28 5.25
C LEU A 42 4.86 14.11 6.67
N LYS A 43 5.71 14.09 7.70
CA LYS A 43 5.26 14.04 9.10
C LYS A 43 4.48 15.29 9.48
N THR A 44 4.99 16.47 9.14
CA THR A 44 4.31 17.74 9.40
C THR A 44 2.98 17.82 8.67
N LEU A 45 2.94 17.40 7.39
CA LEU A 45 1.70 17.33 6.63
C LEU A 45 0.68 16.42 7.32
N GLY A 46 1.08 15.19 7.68
CA GLY A 46 0.18 14.24 8.35
C GLY A 46 -0.37 14.81 9.66
N GLN A 47 0.49 15.40 10.48
CA GLN A 47 0.09 16.06 11.74
C GLN A 47 -0.91 17.19 11.50
N SER A 48 -0.68 18.04 10.49
CA SER A 48 -1.59 19.14 10.15
C SER A 48 -2.98 18.68 9.70
N GLN A 49 -3.10 17.45 9.20
CA GLN A 49 -4.36 16.84 8.76
C GLN A 49 -4.93 15.84 9.78
N GLY A 50 -4.31 15.71 10.96
CA GLY A 50 -4.73 14.72 11.97
C GLY A 50 -4.53 13.26 11.55
N THR A 51 -3.63 13.00 10.60
CA THR A 51 -3.36 11.65 10.08
C THR A 51 -2.01 11.10 10.52
N THR A 52 -1.85 9.79 10.43
CA THR A 52 -0.54 9.16 10.67
C THR A 52 0.39 9.33 9.47
N LEU A 53 1.70 9.17 9.67
CA LEU A 53 2.67 9.11 8.57
C LEU A 53 2.34 7.98 7.57
N PHE A 54 1.82 6.85 8.08
CA PHE A 54 1.37 5.74 7.24
C PHE A 54 0.26 6.17 6.27
N MET A 55 -0.77 6.87 6.74
CA MET A 55 -1.85 7.38 5.89
C MET A 55 -1.33 8.35 4.83
N ALA A 56 -0.40 9.25 5.20
CA ALA A 56 0.21 10.19 4.26
C ALA A 56 1.00 9.48 3.15
N LEU A 57 1.79 8.46 3.51
CA LEU A 57 2.54 7.65 2.55
C LEU A 57 1.61 6.79 1.67
N LEU A 58 0.57 6.20 2.26
CA LEU A 58 -0.42 5.42 1.53
C LEU A 58 -1.16 6.28 0.50
N ALA A 59 -1.54 7.50 0.87
CA ALA A 59 -2.17 8.46 -0.04
C ALA A 59 -1.20 8.88 -1.17
N ALA A 60 0.06 9.18 -0.84
CA ALA A 60 1.07 9.48 -1.85
C ALA A 60 1.27 8.31 -2.82
N TRP A 61 1.27 7.07 -2.33
CA TRP A 61 1.36 5.88 -3.15
C TRP A 61 0.13 5.69 -4.04
N ALA A 62 -1.08 5.90 -3.51
CA ALA A 62 -2.31 5.87 -4.31
C ALA A 62 -2.29 6.89 -5.45
N VAL A 63 -1.79 8.11 -5.21
CA VAL A 63 -1.64 9.15 -6.25
C VAL A 63 -0.65 8.72 -7.34
N VAL A 64 0.45 8.07 -6.98
CA VAL A 64 1.41 7.53 -7.97
C VAL A 64 0.73 6.47 -8.84
N LEU A 65 0.02 5.52 -8.22
CA LEU A 65 -0.69 4.46 -8.94
C LEU A 65 -1.78 5.03 -9.86
N ALA A 66 -2.57 5.98 -9.38
CA ALA A 66 -3.60 6.66 -10.16
C ALA A 66 -3.00 7.37 -11.39
N ARG A 67 -1.89 8.09 -11.21
CA ARG A 67 -1.21 8.78 -12.33
C ARG A 67 -0.63 7.82 -13.36
N LEU A 68 -0.09 6.68 -12.92
CA LEU A 68 0.50 5.70 -13.84
C LEU A 68 -0.56 4.90 -14.60
N SER A 69 -1.66 4.56 -13.93
CA SER A 69 -2.74 3.75 -14.53
C SER A 69 -3.83 4.56 -15.24
N GLY A 70 -3.96 5.85 -14.92
CA GLY A 70 -5.11 6.66 -15.36
C GLY A 70 -6.42 6.27 -14.67
N GLN A 71 -6.38 5.49 -13.59
CA GLN A 71 -7.57 5.04 -12.84
C GLN A 71 -7.76 5.86 -11.56
N ASP A 72 -9.02 6.18 -11.24
CA ASP A 72 -9.39 6.95 -10.04
C ASP A 72 -9.74 6.06 -8.84
N ASP A 73 -10.14 4.80 -9.09
CA ASP A 73 -10.42 3.81 -8.03
C ASP A 73 -9.24 2.85 -7.88
N ILE A 74 -8.63 2.85 -6.69
CA ILE A 74 -7.39 2.13 -6.40
C ILE A 74 -7.57 1.28 -5.15
N VAL A 75 -7.37 -0.03 -5.29
CA VAL A 75 -7.40 -0.98 -4.18
C VAL A 75 -5.97 -1.30 -3.73
N ILE A 76 -5.64 -1.01 -2.48
CA ILE A 76 -4.32 -1.29 -1.88
C ILE A 76 -4.49 -2.21 -0.68
N GLY A 77 -3.87 -3.39 -0.74
CA GLY A 77 -3.81 -4.30 0.39
C GLY A 77 -2.75 -3.88 1.41
N THR A 78 -3.12 -3.82 2.68
CA THR A 78 -2.22 -3.46 3.78
C THR A 78 -2.30 -4.55 4.86
N PRO A 79 -1.21 -5.29 5.14
CA PRO A 79 -1.22 -6.27 6.21
C PRO A 79 -1.35 -5.58 7.57
N VAL A 80 -2.06 -6.23 8.49
CA VAL A 80 -2.16 -5.79 9.90
C VAL A 80 -1.58 -6.87 10.80
N ALA A 81 -0.96 -6.48 11.91
CA ALA A 81 -0.33 -7.44 12.82
C ALA A 81 -1.31 -8.45 13.44
N ASN A 82 -2.60 -8.06 13.54
CA ASN A 82 -3.71 -8.88 14.03
C ASN A 82 -3.43 -9.56 15.39
N ARG A 83 -2.80 -8.81 16.31
CA ARG A 83 -2.56 -9.20 17.70
C ARG A 83 -3.30 -8.25 18.64
N PRO A 84 -4.64 -8.32 18.70
CA PRO A 84 -5.43 -7.38 19.51
C PRO A 84 -5.39 -7.69 21.01
N HIS A 85 -4.98 -8.90 21.40
CA HIS A 85 -4.93 -9.35 22.80
C HIS A 85 -3.49 -9.55 23.26
N SER A 86 -3.18 -9.14 24.50
CA SER A 86 -1.84 -9.24 25.09
C SER A 86 -1.24 -10.65 25.07
N GLU A 87 -2.09 -11.66 25.23
CA GLU A 87 -1.75 -13.08 25.22
C GLU A 87 -1.19 -13.53 23.87
N THR A 88 -1.54 -12.81 22.80
CA THR A 88 -1.07 -13.09 21.44
C THR A 88 0.20 -12.33 21.08
N GLU A 89 0.71 -11.43 21.92
CA GLU A 89 1.88 -10.60 21.57
C GLU A 89 3.16 -11.43 21.42
N THR A 90 3.37 -12.42 22.29
CA THR A 90 4.61 -13.20 22.36
C THR A 90 4.55 -14.51 21.57
N LEU A 91 3.41 -14.83 20.97
CA LEU A 91 3.20 -16.12 20.28
C LEU A 91 3.88 -16.14 18.90
N ILE A 92 4.53 -17.26 18.61
CA ILE A 92 5.03 -17.58 17.26
C ILE A 92 3.91 -18.28 16.49
N GLY A 93 3.53 -17.72 15.35
CA GLY A 93 2.42 -18.24 14.53
C GLY A 93 2.07 -17.32 13.37
N PHE A 94 1.13 -17.76 12.54
CA PHE A 94 0.61 -16.99 11.42
C PHE A 94 -0.62 -16.18 11.88
N PHE A 95 -0.43 -14.87 12.04
CA PHE A 95 -1.48 -13.95 12.49
C PHE A 95 -1.86 -12.91 11.42
N VAL A 96 -1.06 -12.74 10.36
CA VAL A 96 -1.20 -11.70 9.32
C VAL A 96 -1.98 -12.17 8.11
#